data_AF-A0A0W8FYX1-F1
#
_entry.id   AF-A0A0W8FYX1-F1
#
_cell.length_a   1.000
_cell.length_b   1.000
_cell.length_c   1.000
_cell.angle_alpha   90.00
_cell.angle_beta   90.00
_cell.angle_gamma   90.00
#
_symmetry.space_group_name_H-M   'P 1'
#
loop_
_entity.id
_entity.type
_entity.pdbx_description
1 polymer ?
#
loop_
_entity_poly.entity_id
_entity_poly.type
_entity_poly.pdbx_seq_one_letter_code
_entity_poly.pdbx_strand_id
1 'polypeptide(L)'
;MTFRLSQSDSKKLLSIFLWLVAAHSFWVGVGLIILPDSLINFFGFNKCTERFFPSQGGVFHIAMAVGYAMAAFDLRKYDCLIIFSIIVKFLATVFLFIYFFFVSSIWLVIFSGVSDFLMGLIILILYLSVRRVA
;
A
#
# COMPACT_ATOMS: atom_id res chain seq x y z
N MET A 1 22.24 -20.25 -7.38
CA MET A 1 21.01 -20.90 -7.88
C MET A 1 19.95 -19.84 -8.04
N THR A 2 19.76 -19.27 -9.23
CA THR A 2 18.74 -18.26 -9.49
C THR A 2 17.42 -18.97 -9.82
N PHE A 3 16.49 -18.97 -8.88
CA PHE A 3 15.11 -19.41 -9.15
C PHE A 3 14.49 -18.47 -10.19
N ARG A 4 14.35 -18.92 -11.44
CA ARG A 4 13.53 -18.22 -12.45
C ARG A 4 12.10 -18.75 -12.32
N LEU A 5 11.19 -17.91 -11.88
CA LEU A 5 9.75 -18.17 -11.96
C LEU A 5 9.32 -18.23 -13.43
N SER A 6 8.33 -19.06 -13.75
CA SER A 6 7.72 -19.02 -15.08
C SER A 6 6.95 -17.70 -15.27
N GLN A 7 6.68 -17.32 -16.53
CA GLN A 7 5.89 -16.13 -16.83
C GLN A 7 4.49 -16.19 -16.21
N SER A 8 3.86 -17.38 -16.22
CA SER A 8 2.52 -17.61 -15.68
C SER A 8 2.52 -17.46 -14.15
N ASP A 9 3.53 -18.00 -13.48
CA ASP A 9 3.68 -17.87 -12.02
C ASP A 9 3.90 -16.42 -11.61
N SER A 10 4.74 -15.68 -12.34
CA SER A 10 5.01 -14.25 -12.06
C SER A 10 3.75 -13.40 -12.19
N LYS A 11 2.92 -13.65 -13.22
CA LYS A 11 1.63 -12.96 -13.40
C LYS A 11 0.65 -13.30 -12.28
N LYS A 12 0.53 -14.58 -11.92
CA LYS A 12 -0.34 -15.03 -10.84
C LYS A 12 0.07 -14.42 -9.49
N LEU A 13 1.37 -14.43 -9.18
CA LEU A 13 1.91 -13.82 -7.97
C LEU A 13 1.68 -12.31 -7.93
N LEU A 14 1.89 -11.60 -9.04
CA LEU A 14 1.61 -10.16 -9.13
C LEU A 14 0.14 -9.84 -8.87
N SER A 15 -0.77 -10.59 -9.50
CA SER A 15 -2.22 -10.41 -9.30
C SER A 15 -2.63 -10.69 -7.85
N ILE A 16 -2.20 -11.81 -7.27
CA ILE A 16 -2.48 -12.14 -5.86
C ILE A 16 -1.93 -11.05 -4.94
N PHE A 17 -0.70 -10.60 -5.17
CA PHE A 17 -0.09 -9.58 -4.32
C PHE A 17 -0.82 -8.23 -4.42
N LEU A 18 -1.24 -7.81 -5.61
CA LEU A 18 -2.05 -6.60 -5.78
C LEU A 18 -3.41 -6.73 -5.06
N TRP A 19 -4.04 -7.91 -5.04
CA TRP A 19 -5.24 -8.15 -4.23
C TRP A 19 -4.98 -8.03 -2.72
N LEU A 20 -3.85 -8.55 -2.23
CA LEU A 20 -3.45 -8.39 -0.82
C LEU A 20 -3.22 -6.91 -0.48
N VAL A 21 -2.56 -6.16 -1.37
CA VAL A 21 -2.34 -4.72 -1.21
C VAL A 21 -3.67 -3.95 -1.24
N ALA A 22 -4.60 -4.33 -2.12
CA ALA A 22 -5.95 -3.78 -2.15
C ALA A 22 -6.69 -4.00 -0.83
N ALA A 23 -6.71 -5.25 -0.33
CA ALA A 23 -7.36 -5.60 0.93
C ALA A 23 -6.74 -4.85 2.12
N HIS A 24 -5.40 -4.79 2.18
CA HIS A 24 -4.69 -4.02 3.19
C HIS A 24 -5.10 -2.55 3.18
N SER A 25 -5.03 -1.89 2.03
CA SER A 25 -5.41 -0.48 1.90
C SER A 25 -6.87 -0.24 2.25
N PHE A 26 -7.78 -1.14 1.87
CA PHE A 26 -9.19 -1.04 2.23
C PHE A 26 -9.37 -1.07 3.75
N TRP A 27 -8.75 -2.02 4.45
CA TRP A 27 -8.88 -2.14 5.91
C TRP A 27 -8.19 -1.01 6.68
N VAL A 28 -7.05 -0.52 6.20
CA VAL A 28 -6.44 0.71 6.73
C VAL A 28 -7.41 1.89 6.56
N GLY A 29 -8.02 2.01 5.38
CA GLY A 29 -8.96 3.08 5.08
C GLY A 29 -10.22 3.05 5.95
N VAL A 30 -10.82 1.88 6.11
CA VAL A 30 -11.93 1.65 7.06
C VAL A 30 -11.47 2.02 8.47
N GLY A 31 -10.32 1.52 8.90
CA GLY A 31 -9.73 1.81 10.20
C GLY A 31 -9.67 3.30 10.47
N LEU A 32 -9.09 4.09 9.56
CA LEU A 32 -8.97 5.55 9.72
C LEU A 32 -10.31 6.29 9.87
N ILE A 33 -11.41 5.75 9.32
CA ILE A 33 -12.75 6.35 9.41
C ILE A 33 -13.41 5.99 10.74
N ILE A 34 -13.36 4.71 11.15
CA ILE A 34 -14.20 4.20 12.24
C ILE A 34 -13.45 3.88 13.54
N LEU A 35 -12.11 3.90 13.58
CA LEU A 35 -11.39 3.51 14.79
C LEU A 35 -11.79 4.38 16.00
N PRO A 36 -12.03 3.79 17.18
CA PRO A 36 -12.19 4.53 18.41
C PRO A 36 -10.86 5.13 18.89
N ASP A 37 -10.94 6.24 19.63
CA ASP A 37 -9.78 6.97 20.15
C ASP A 37 -8.85 6.10 21.00
N SER A 38 -9.38 5.09 21.70
CA SER A 38 -8.59 4.15 22.50
C SER A 38 -7.59 3.35 21.67
N LEU A 39 -8.00 2.89 20.48
CA LEU A 39 -7.12 2.17 19.55
C LEU A 39 -6.16 3.12 18.85
N ILE A 40 -6.59 4.34 18.53
CA ILE A 40 -5.72 5.38 17.97
C ILE A 40 -4.56 5.69 18.94
N ASN A 41 -4.86 5.82 20.23
CA ASN A 41 -3.86 6.00 21.29
C ASN A 41 -2.90 4.81 21.41
N PHE A 42 -3.41 3.57 21.31
CA PHE A 42 -2.56 2.37 21.31
C PHE A 42 -1.54 2.38 20.15
N PHE A 43 -1.94 2.89 18.99
CA PHE A 43 -1.06 3.04 17.83
C PHE A 43 -0.06 4.21 17.92
N GLY A 44 -0.03 4.92 19.06
CA GLY A 44 0.91 6.00 19.35
C GLY A 44 0.47 7.37 18.85
N PHE A 45 -0.77 7.50 18.38
CA PHE A 45 -1.34 8.80 18.03
C PHE A 45 -2.00 9.44 19.25
N ASN A 46 -1.97 10.77 19.34
CA ASN A 46 -2.74 11.49 20.35
C ASN A 46 -4.21 11.59 19.94
N LYS A 47 -5.07 11.92 20.91
CA LYS A 47 -6.50 12.16 20.65
C LYS A 47 -6.68 13.16 19.51
N CYS A 48 -7.35 12.72 18.46
CA CYS A 48 -7.68 13.55 17.32
C CYS A 48 -8.95 14.34 17.65
N THR A 49 -8.85 15.66 17.80
CA THR A 49 -10.00 16.52 18.12
C THR A 49 -10.98 16.62 16.96
N GLU A 50 -10.48 16.48 15.72
CA GLU A 50 -11.26 16.62 14.49
C GLU A 50 -11.13 15.38 13.59
N ARG A 51 -12.25 14.72 13.28
CA ARG A 51 -12.24 13.46 12.51
C ARG A 51 -12.16 13.65 11.00
N PHE A 52 -12.20 14.87 10.49
CA PHE A 52 -12.22 15.15 9.05
C PHE A 52 -10.98 14.59 8.33
N PHE A 53 -9.77 14.89 8.80
CA PHE A 53 -8.52 14.47 8.15
C PHE A 53 -8.26 12.96 8.21
N PRO A 54 -8.43 12.27 9.35
CA PRO A 54 -8.37 10.80 9.38
C PRO A 54 -9.38 10.18 8.41
N SER A 55 -10.63 10.67 8.40
CA SER A 55 -11.66 10.16 7.49
C SER A 55 -11.30 10.40 6.02
N GLN A 56 -10.76 11.58 5.69
CA GLN A 56 -10.28 11.92 4.35
C GLN A 56 -9.16 10.96 3.91
N GLY A 57 -8.15 10.73 4.78
CA GLY A 57 -7.10 9.74 4.54
C GLY A 57 -7.67 8.33 4.33
N GLY A 58 -8.70 7.98 5.10
CA GLY A 58 -9.40 6.70 4.96
C GLY A 58 -10.10 6.53 3.60
N VAL A 59 -10.81 7.56 3.14
CA VAL A 59 -11.43 7.58 1.80
C VAL A 59 -10.37 7.45 0.70
N PHE A 60 -9.22 8.13 0.82
CA PHE A 60 -8.12 7.97 -0.13
C PHE A 60 -7.58 6.53 -0.17
N HIS A 61 -7.40 5.89 0.99
CA HIS A 61 -6.97 4.49 1.06
C HIS A 61 -7.97 3.54 0.38
N ILE A 62 -9.27 3.77 0.56
CA ILE A 62 -10.33 2.99 -0.11
C ILE A 62 -10.28 3.21 -1.63
N ALA A 63 -10.12 4.45 -2.09
CA ALA A 63 -9.98 4.75 -3.51
C ALA A 63 -8.75 4.07 -4.13
N MET A 64 -7.62 4.09 -3.42
CA MET A 64 -6.40 3.37 -3.82
C MET A 64 -6.61 1.86 -3.87
N ALA A 65 -7.34 1.28 -2.91
CA ALA A 65 -7.68 -0.13 -2.89
C ALA A 65 -8.44 -0.55 -4.15
N VAL A 66 -9.38 0.28 -4.63
CA VAL A 66 -10.07 0.03 -5.91
C VAL A 66 -9.08 0.00 -7.07
N GLY A 67 -8.15 0.97 -7.15
CA GLY A 67 -7.11 0.99 -8.18
C GLY A 67 -6.23 -0.27 -8.18
N TYR A 68 -5.85 -0.74 -6.99
CA TYR A 68 -5.07 -1.97 -6.80
C TYR A 68 -5.86 -3.21 -7.21
N ALA A 69 -7.14 -3.29 -6.85
CA ALA A 69 -8.03 -4.39 -7.25
C ALA A 69 -8.25 -4.43 -8.77
N MET A 70 -8.44 -3.27 -9.41
CA MET A 70 -8.55 -3.17 -10.87
C MET A 70 -7.27 -3.66 -11.55
N ALA A 71 -6.10 -3.23 -11.07
CA ALA A 71 -4.81 -3.72 -11.54
C ALA A 71 -4.68 -5.24 -11.36
N ALA A 72 -5.09 -5.77 -10.22
CA ALA A 72 -5.05 -7.19 -9.91
C ALA A 72 -5.98 -8.03 -10.81
N PHE A 73 -7.13 -7.48 -11.19
CA PHE A 73 -8.15 -8.16 -11.99
C PHE A 73 -7.70 -8.41 -13.43
N ASP A 74 -7.09 -7.41 -14.07
CA ASP A 74 -6.52 -7.55 -15.41
C ASP A 74 -5.22 -6.76 -15.54
N LEU A 75 -4.10 -7.47 -15.34
CA LEU A 75 -2.76 -6.91 -15.36
C LEU A 75 -2.39 -6.27 -16.71
N ARG A 76 -2.97 -6.73 -17.82
CA ARG A 76 -2.65 -6.22 -19.17
C ARG A 76 -3.46 -4.96 -19.45
N LYS A 77 -4.76 -5.00 -19.19
CA LYS A 77 -5.66 -3.87 -19.45
C LYS A 77 -5.34 -2.68 -18.53
N TYR A 78 -4.94 -2.94 -17.29
CA TYR A 78 -4.72 -1.93 -16.26
C TYR A 78 -3.24 -1.78 -15.88
N ASP A 79 -2.31 -2.00 -16.82
CA ASP A 79 -0.85 -1.88 -16.60
C ASP A 79 -0.44 -0.55 -15.97
N CYS A 80 -1.04 0.57 -16.42
CA CYS A 80 -0.81 1.89 -15.85
C CYS A 80 -1.15 1.97 -14.35
N LEU A 81 -2.15 1.23 -13.88
CA LEU A 81 -2.51 1.19 -12.46
C LEU A 81 -1.48 0.41 -11.64
N ILE A 82 -0.75 -0.55 -12.23
CA ILE A 82 0.37 -1.23 -11.58
C ILE A 82 1.52 -0.22 -11.38
N ILE A 83 1.87 0.54 -12.42
CA ILE A 83 2.89 1.59 -12.34
C ILE A 83 2.50 2.65 -11.30
N PHE A 84 1.25 3.10 -11.33
CA PHE A 84 0.72 4.02 -10.33
C PHE A 84 0.80 3.45 -8.91
N SER A 85 0.53 2.15 -8.74
CA SER A 85 0.67 1.47 -7.44
C SER A 85 2.09 1.55 -6.91
N ILE A 86 3.08 1.30 -7.76
CA ILE A 86 4.50 1.42 -7.41
C ILE A 86 4.80 2.85 -6.96
N ILE A 87 4.41 3.85 -7.74
CA ILE A 87 4.64 5.27 -7.44
C ILE A 87 4.04 5.64 -6.07
N VAL A 88 2.77 5.30 -5.83
CA VAL A 88 2.09 5.64 -4.58
C VAL A 88 2.75 4.97 -3.38
N LYS A 89 3.18 3.71 -3.49
CA LYS A 89 3.87 3.02 -2.39
C LYS A 89 5.21 3.66 -2.04
N PHE A 90 6.00 4.08 -3.03
CA PHE A 90 7.25 4.78 -2.76
C PHE A 90 7.03 6.21 -2.24
N LEU A 91 6.03 6.93 -2.74
CA LEU A 91 5.67 8.25 -2.19
C LEU A 91 5.19 8.14 -0.74
N ALA A 92 4.34 7.16 -0.42
CA ALA A 92 3.90 6.90 0.94
C ALA A 92 5.09 6.56 1.86
N THR A 93 6.02 5.72 1.39
CA THR A 93 7.26 5.41 2.11
C THR A 93 8.03 6.69 2.46
N VAL A 94 8.33 7.53 1.45
CA VAL A 94 9.08 8.77 1.64
C VAL A 94 8.36 9.69 2.62
N PHE A 95 7.05 9.88 2.44
CA PHE A 95 6.24 10.70 3.33
C PHE A 95 6.28 10.20 4.78
N LEU A 96 6.06 8.90 5.01
CA LEU A 96 5.99 8.31 6.36
C LEU A 96 7.35 8.34 7.06
N PHE A 97 8.46 8.13 6.34
CA PHE A 97 9.80 8.26 6.90
C PHE A 97 10.09 9.71 7.28
N ILE A 98 9.80 10.67 6.39
CA ILE A 98 9.97 12.09 6.69
C ILE A 98 9.14 12.48 7.93
N TYR A 99 7.88 12.05 7.99
CA TYR A 99 7.02 12.32 9.14
C TYR A 99 7.62 11.75 10.43
N PHE A 100 8.06 10.49 10.41
CA PHE A 100 8.60 9.83 11.61
C PHE A 100 9.86 10.51 12.16
N PHE A 101 10.80 10.88 11.28
CA PHE A 101 12.09 11.45 11.69
C PHE A 101 12.04 12.94 11.99
N PHE A 102 11.17 13.70 11.31
CA PHE A 102 11.18 15.18 11.38
C PHE A 102 9.93 15.79 12.02
N VAL A 103 8.83 15.04 12.18
CA VAL A 103 7.57 15.57 12.74
C VAL A 103 7.22 14.89 14.05
N SER A 104 7.06 13.57 14.06
CA SER A 104 6.68 12.83 15.27
C SER A 104 7.07 11.36 15.19
N SER A 105 7.77 10.87 16.21
CA SER A 105 8.24 9.49 16.31
C SER A 105 7.14 8.52 16.76
N ILE A 106 6.16 8.28 15.88
CA ILE A 106 5.05 7.35 16.10
C ILE A 106 5.42 5.97 15.55
N TRP A 107 5.39 4.95 16.40
CA TRP A 107 5.82 3.60 16.01
C TRP A 107 5.00 3.00 14.86
N LEU A 108 3.69 3.26 14.82
CA LEU A 108 2.84 2.77 13.72
C LEU A 108 3.21 3.43 12.39
N VAL A 109 3.65 4.69 12.41
CA VAL A 109 4.05 5.42 11.19
C VAL A 109 5.28 4.79 10.57
N ILE A 110 6.32 4.49 11.36
CA ILE A 110 7.54 3.83 10.82
C ILE A 110 7.24 2.41 10.35
N PHE A 111 6.42 1.65 11.09
CA PHE A 111 5.98 0.32 10.65
C PHE A 111 5.23 0.37 9.32
N SER A 112 4.32 1.33 9.17
CA SER A 112 3.57 1.55 7.92
C SER A 112 4.50 1.94 6.78
N GLY A 113 5.48 2.81 7.03
CA GLY A 113 6.46 3.20 6.02
C GLY A 113 7.30 2.04 5.51
N VAL A 114 7.77 1.16 6.41
CA VAL A 114 8.50 -0.05 6.03
C VAL A 114 7.60 -1.01 5.25
N SER A 115 6.34 -1.15 5.67
CA SER A 115 5.36 -1.98 4.97
C SER A 115 5.10 -1.50 3.54
N ASP A 116 4.89 -0.19 3.35
CA ASP A 116 4.71 0.42 2.03
C ASP A 116 5.93 0.28 1.14
N PHE A 117 7.14 0.41 1.70
CA PHE A 117 8.38 0.18 0.96
C PHE A 117 8.46 -1.26 0.44
N LEU A 118 8.21 -2.24 1.31
CA LEU A 118 8.23 -3.66 0.94
C LEU A 118 7.16 -3.99 -0.09
N MET A 119 5.94 -3.47 0.07
CA MET A 119 4.87 -3.64 -0.91
C MET A 119 5.26 -3.05 -2.28
N GLY A 120 5.77 -1.82 -2.31
CA GLY A 120 6.24 -1.17 -3.54
C GLY A 120 7.36 -1.95 -4.23
N LEU A 121 8.33 -2.45 -3.45
CA LEU A 121 9.45 -3.25 -3.95
C LEU A 121 9.00 -4.60 -4.52
N ILE A 122 8.09 -5.30 -3.83
CA ILE A 122 7.56 -6.59 -4.31
C ILE A 122 6.77 -6.39 -5.61
N ILE A 123 5.90 -5.38 -5.68
CA ILE A 123 5.17 -5.06 -6.93
C ILE A 123 6.16 -4.76 -8.05
N LEU A 124 7.19 -3.94 -7.81
CA LEU A 124 8.20 -3.61 -8.81
C LEU A 124 8.95 -4.85 -9.32
N ILE A 125 9.41 -5.72 -8.41
CA ILE A 125 10.15 -6.93 -8.78
C ILE A 125 9.27 -7.87 -9.61
N LEU A 126 8.03 -8.11 -9.19
CA LEU A 126 7.09 -8.97 -9.91
C LEU A 126 6.72 -8.36 -11.26
N TYR A 127 6.48 -7.05 -11.33
CA TYR A 127 6.18 -6.33 -12.56
C TYR A 127 7.33 -6.43 -13.58
N LEU A 128 8.57 -6.17 -13.15
CA LEU A 128 9.75 -6.31 -14.01
C LEU A 128 9.96 -7.77 -14.46
N SER A 129 9.65 -8.74 -13.60
CA SER A 129 9.74 -10.16 -13.95
C SER A 129 8.71 -10.56 -15.02
N VAL A 130 7.49 -10.03 -14.94
CA VAL A 130 6.46 -10.23 -15.97
C VAL A 130 6.89 -9.60 -17.30
N ARG A 131 7.44 -8.37 -17.29
CA ARG A 131 7.85 -7.66 -18.51
C ARG A 131 9.10 -8.22 -19.19
N ARG A 132 10.08 -8.74 -18.44
CA ARG A 132 11.31 -9.32 -19.02
C ARG A 132 11.06 -10.62 -19.81
N VAL A 133 9.93 -11.29 -19.57
CA VAL A 133 9.58 -12.56 -20.21
C VAL A 133 8.52 -12.36 -21.32
N ALA A 134 8.02 -11.14 -21.51
CA ALA A 134 7.08 -10.78 -22.57
C ALA A 134 7.83 -10.24 -23.79
#